data_AF-A0A935SYP8-F1
#
_entry.id   AF-A0A935SYP8-F1
#
_cell.length_a   1.000
_cell.length_b   1.000
_cell.length_c   1.000
_cell.angle_alpha   90.00
_cell.angle_beta   90.00
_cell.angle_gamma   90.00
#
_symmetry.space_group_name_H-M   'P 1'
#
loop_
_entity.id
_entity.type
_entity.pdbx_description
1 polymer ?
#
loop_
_entity_poly.entity_id
_entity_poly.type
_entity_poly.pdbx_seq_one_letter_code
_entity_poly.pdbx_strand_id
1 'polypeptide(L)'
;MNGWSKIAVSLLVGALVGFLLGRTTAGDGGPRAATSEAMASALRSAFVESDPMVRARDMNRLIEQIDGENLSGAIEVFREFATKAETLGVSELFARWSRIDVEGLAEAMKSWPDERARSQGIGWVAYQYAFEGGTAKAVPYYDELDPRLRLVTGYRLVEGAINQGDRAGLVEWIGSLDEAAERSRLTQSIVFKLLREREAKDVIAFFDEVPADAPKQYKRQAFLIVLDKLVRHDAPTALAFREARSSQPWAENSLSQLVAAWADVDPTGALAWIGTQPLGPERELALETLVDRWSAHDMKAAIAWTKDQLPSPMVDRLCAQFVSGMTISDPEQAMELATRIVDPTSKQQTLRAFARYWFLRRPAETRTWLEQGGLSPQEAEAMISELTQTRAKRLGAS
;
A
#
# COMPACT_ATOMS: atom_id res chain seq x y z
N MET A 1 -19.19 28.20 48.78
CA MET A 1 -19.77 27.24 47.83
C MET A 1 -18.77 26.10 47.64
N ASN A 2 -18.97 24.84 48.02
CA ASN A 2 -19.75 24.14 49.06
C ASN A 2 -19.60 22.65 48.68
N GLY A 3 -19.10 21.79 49.57
CA GLY A 3 -18.98 20.33 49.34
C GLY A 3 -17.66 19.75 49.86
N TRP A 4 -17.42 19.69 51.19
CA TRP A 4 -17.75 18.54 52.04
C TRP A 4 -17.22 17.20 51.45
N SER A 5 -16.05 16.64 51.81
CA SER A 5 -15.49 16.19 53.12
C SER A 5 -15.60 14.69 53.40
N LYS A 6 -14.45 14.01 53.31
CA LYS A 6 -13.87 13.02 54.26
C LYS A 6 -14.58 11.68 54.58
N ILE A 7 -13.72 10.79 55.12
CA ILE A 7 -13.93 9.53 55.87
C ILE A 7 -13.77 8.28 54.97
N ALA A 8 -12.98 7.24 55.33
CA ALA A 8 -12.21 6.96 56.56
C ALA A 8 -10.73 6.54 56.31
N VAL A 9 -9.95 6.43 57.40
CA VAL A 9 -8.79 5.54 57.56
C VAL A 9 -9.12 4.59 58.71
N SER A 10 -8.86 3.28 58.57
CA SER A 10 -8.83 2.26 59.63
C SER A 10 -8.37 0.92 59.01
N LEU A 11 -7.58 0.04 59.63
CA LEU A 11 -6.69 0.13 60.81
C LEU A 11 -5.70 -1.06 60.70
N LEU A 12 -4.48 -0.92 61.22
CA LEU A 12 -3.48 -2.01 61.29
C LEU A 12 -3.68 -2.87 62.55
N VAL A 13 -3.36 -4.17 62.47
CA VAL A 13 -2.40 -4.93 63.34
C VAL A 13 -2.74 -6.43 63.42
N GLY A 14 -1.72 -7.28 63.18
CA GLY A 14 -1.60 -8.65 63.71
C GLY A 14 -2.07 -9.81 62.80
N ALA A 15 -1.32 -10.91 62.62
CA ALA A 15 0.06 -11.20 63.05
C ALA A 15 0.75 -12.29 62.20
N LEU A 16 2.09 -12.19 62.17
CA LEU A 16 3.13 -13.15 61.82
C LEU A 16 2.81 -14.67 61.79
N VAL A 17 3.27 -15.37 60.74
CA VAL A 17 4.40 -16.36 60.71
C VAL A 17 4.21 -17.30 59.50
N GLY A 18 5.21 -17.38 58.61
CA GLY A 18 5.16 -18.28 57.44
C GLY A 18 6.28 -18.07 56.41
N PHE A 19 7.50 -17.78 56.87
CA PHE A 19 8.70 -17.72 56.01
C PHE A 19 9.41 -19.09 56.03
N LEU A 20 10.21 -19.38 54.99
CA LEU A 20 10.81 -20.69 54.63
C LEU A 20 9.79 -21.61 53.92
N LEU A 21 10.00 -22.09 52.69
CA LEU A 21 11.23 -22.35 51.93
C LEU A 21 11.10 -21.89 50.46
N GLY A 22 12.24 -21.73 49.75
CA GLY A 22 12.24 -21.73 48.28
C GLY A 22 12.56 -20.42 47.56
N ARG A 23 13.59 -19.67 47.97
CA ARG A 23 14.30 -18.78 47.03
C ARG A 23 15.16 -19.65 46.10
N THR A 24 14.56 -20.22 45.07
CA THR A 24 15.29 -20.94 44.01
C THR A 24 15.74 -19.98 42.93
N THR A 25 17.04 -20.01 42.70
CA THR A 25 17.79 -19.47 41.57
C THR A 25 17.13 -19.67 40.20
N ALA A 26 17.23 -18.65 39.35
CA ALA A 26 17.33 -18.70 37.89
C ALA A 26 16.80 -19.96 37.16
N GLY A 27 15.62 -19.83 36.55
CA GLY A 27 15.04 -20.83 35.65
C GLY A 27 13.54 -20.68 35.50
N ASP A 28 13.06 -19.73 34.69
CA ASP A 28 11.63 -19.49 34.41
C ASP A 28 10.93 -20.60 33.59
N GLY A 29 11.48 -21.81 33.60
CA GLY A 29 10.96 -22.98 32.91
C GLY A 29 10.08 -23.82 33.82
N GLY A 30 8.75 -23.68 33.69
CA GLY A 30 7.86 -24.81 33.98
C GLY A 30 8.28 -26.06 33.19
N PRO A 31 8.03 -27.28 33.69
CA PRO A 31 8.58 -28.51 33.12
C PRO A 31 8.32 -28.60 31.60
N ARG A 32 9.35 -29.00 30.83
CA ARG A 32 9.25 -29.16 29.38
C ARG A 32 8.17 -30.18 29.06
N ALA A 33 7.23 -29.81 28.19
CA ALA A 33 6.24 -30.72 27.65
C ALA A 33 6.89 -31.65 26.61
N ALA A 34 7.60 -32.67 27.09
CA ALA A 34 8.47 -33.53 26.27
C ALA A 34 7.72 -34.55 25.39
N THR A 35 6.44 -34.81 25.65
CA THR A 35 5.61 -35.71 24.83
C THR A 35 4.44 -34.95 24.22
N SER A 36 3.91 -35.45 23.09
CA SER A 36 2.67 -34.91 22.51
C SER A 36 1.51 -34.84 23.49
N GLU A 37 1.32 -35.85 24.35
CA GLU A 37 0.27 -35.82 25.38
C GLU A 37 0.48 -34.69 26.40
N ALA A 38 1.72 -34.50 26.88
CA ALA A 38 2.06 -33.43 27.80
C ALA A 38 1.89 -32.05 27.16
N MET A 39 2.26 -31.91 25.89
CA MET A 39 2.10 -30.66 25.13
C MET A 39 0.64 -30.33 24.86
N ALA A 40 -0.16 -31.33 24.46
CA ALA A 40 -1.60 -31.17 24.28
C ALA A 40 -2.30 -30.77 25.59
N SER A 41 -1.97 -31.42 26.70
CA SER A 41 -2.50 -31.08 28.03
C SER A 41 -2.15 -29.64 28.44
N ALA A 42 -0.87 -29.25 28.30
CA ALA A 42 -0.40 -27.92 28.65
C ALA A 42 -1.03 -26.82 27.78
N LEU A 43 -1.13 -27.02 26.46
CA LEU A 43 -1.75 -26.07 25.54
C LEU A 43 -3.26 -25.93 25.80
N ARG A 44 -3.98 -27.02 26.08
CA ARG A 44 -5.40 -26.93 26.49
C ARG A 44 -5.58 -26.08 27.74
N SER A 45 -4.72 -26.27 28.75
CA SER A 45 -4.71 -25.45 29.96
C SER A 45 -4.44 -23.98 29.65
N ALA A 46 -3.52 -23.67 28.73
CA ALA A 46 -3.24 -22.29 28.32
C ALA A 46 -4.42 -21.67 27.54
N PHE A 47 -5.08 -22.41 26.65
CA PHE A 47 -6.23 -21.90 25.88
C PHE A 47 -7.43 -21.52 26.76
N VAL A 48 -7.67 -22.25 27.85
CA VAL A 48 -8.76 -21.93 28.80
C VAL A 48 -8.37 -20.94 29.89
N GLU A 49 -7.13 -20.42 29.88
CA GLU A 49 -6.73 -19.36 30.82
C GLU A 49 -7.53 -18.07 30.57
N SER A 50 -8.03 -17.54 31.68
CA SER A 50 -8.88 -16.36 31.81
C SER A 50 -8.10 -15.05 31.71
N ASP A 51 -6.89 -14.99 32.27
CA ASP A 51 -6.02 -13.81 32.18
C ASP A 51 -5.32 -13.77 30.81
N PRO A 52 -5.53 -12.72 29.99
CA PRO A 52 -5.01 -12.67 28.63
C PRO A 52 -3.48 -12.54 28.56
N MET A 53 -2.83 -11.99 29.60
CA MET A 53 -1.37 -11.85 29.67
C MET A 53 -0.71 -13.16 30.11
N VAL A 54 -1.29 -13.85 31.09
CA VAL A 54 -0.87 -15.20 31.50
C VAL A 54 -1.01 -16.16 30.31
N ARG A 55 -2.18 -16.15 29.65
CA ARG A 55 -2.45 -16.94 28.45
C ARG A 55 -1.42 -16.70 27.34
N ALA A 56 -1.15 -15.44 26.99
CA ALA A 56 -0.19 -15.11 25.93
C ALA A 56 1.25 -15.52 26.27
N ARG A 57 1.69 -15.30 27.52
CA ARG A 57 3.00 -15.74 28.02
C ARG A 57 3.15 -17.25 27.94
N ASP A 58 2.17 -17.99 28.45
CA ASP A 58 2.25 -19.44 28.55
C ASP A 58 2.10 -20.11 27.18
N MET A 59 1.29 -19.52 26.28
CA MET A 59 1.21 -19.93 24.88
C MET A 59 2.56 -19.79 24.16
N ASN A 60 3.19 -18.61 24.22
CA ASN A 60 4.48 -18.38 23.58
C ASN A 60 5.57 -19.33 24.12
N ARG A 61 5.64 -19.49 25.44
CA ARG A 61 6.58 -20.43 26.11
C ARG A 61 6.37 -21.87 25.64
N LEU A 62 5.13 -22.32 25.46
CA LEU A 62 4.84 -23.67 25.00
C LEU A 62 5.20 -23.84 23.51
N ILE A 63 4.93 -22.85 22.66
CA ILE A 63 5.29 -22.88 21.24
C ILE A 63 6.83 -22.94 21.06
N GLU A 64 7.59 -22.20 21.85
CA GLU A 64 9.07 -22.28 21.84
C GLU A 64 9.61 -23.67 22.19
N GLN A 65 8.86 -24.44 22.99
CA GLN A 65 9.19 -25.81 23.38
C GLN A 65 8.72 -26.87 22.35
N ILE A 66 8.05 -26.48 21.26
CA ILE A 66 7.62 -27.44 20.23
C ILE A 66 8.82 -27.99 19.44
N ASP A 67 8.85 -29.31 19.26
CA ASP A 67 9.87 -30.07 18.53
C ASP A 67 9.22 -31.34 17.92
N GLY A 68 10.01 -32.19 17.27
CA GLY A 68 9.49 -33.40 16.60
C GLY A 68 8.83 -34.44 17.53
N GLU A 69 9.10 -34.42 18.84
CA GLU A 69 8.56 -35.39 19.81
C GLU A 69 7.17 -34.99 20.33
N ASN A 70 6.84 -33.69 20.26
CA ASN A 70 5.62 -33.13 20.86
C ASN A 70 4.71 -32.34 19.89
N LEU A 71 5.18 -32.09 18.66
CA LEU A 71 4.47 -31.32 17.62
C LEU A 71 3.07 -31.85 17.33
N SER A 72 2.85 -33.18 17.27
CA SER A 72 1.53 -33.73 16.98
C SER A 72 0.48 -33.36 18.04
N GLY A 73 0.88 -33.27 19.32
CA GLY A 73 0.01 -32.79 20.39
C GLY A 73 -0.32 -31.30 20.29
N ALA A 74 0.62 -30.49 19.79
CA ALA A 74 0.34 -29.09 19.50
C ALA A 74 -0.63 -28.94 18.32
N ILE A 75 -0.42 -29.67 17.23
CA ILE A 75 -1.31 -29.66 16.05
C ILE A 75 -2.74 -30.03 16.43
N GLU A 76 -2.94 -31.06 17.26
CA GLU A 76 -4.24 -31.49 17.76
C GLU A 76 -4.99 -30.34 18.44
N VAL A 77 -4.38 -29.70 19.43
CA VAL A 77 -5.03 -28.65 20.23
C VAL A 77 -5.26 -27.39 19.41
N PHE A 78 -4.31 -26.99 18.56
CA PHE A 78 -4.53 -25.81 17.70
C PHE A 78 -5.61 -26.05 16.65
N ARG A 79 -5.80 -27.29 16.14
CA ARG A 79 -6.96 -27.63 15.29
C ARG A 79 -8.29 -27.56 16.06
N GLU A 80 -8.30 -27.97 17.33
CA GLU A 80 -9.48 -27.93 18.20
C GLU A 80 -9.88 -26.48 18.55
N PHE A 81 -8.92 -25.63 18.96
CA PHE A 81 -9.21 -24.32 19.57
C PHE A 81 -9.17 -23.12 18.62
N ALA A 82 -8.43 -23.17 17.51
CA ALA A 82 -8.24 -21.98 16.64
C ALA A 82 -9.52 -21.43 15.98
N THR A 83 -10.64 -22.17 16.04
CA THR A 83 -11.93 -21.79 15.44
C THR A 83 -12.79 -20.89 16.33
N LYS A 84 -12.53 -20.78 17.64
CA LYS A 84 -13.49 -20.16 18.59
C LYS A 84 -13.13 -18.78 19.13
N ALA A 85 -11.86 -18.37 19.11
CA ALA A 85 -11.45 -16.99 19.39
C ALA A 85 -10.03 -16.70 18.87
N GLU A 86 -9.92 -15.86 17.84
CA GLU A 86 -8.78 -15.01 17.51
C GLU A 86 -7.34 -15.60 17.62
N THR A 87 -6.95 -16.50 16.71
CA THR A 87 -5.60 -16.61 16.09
C THR A 87 -4.31 -16.60 16.94
N LEU A 88 -4.37 -16.54 18.27
CA LEU A 88 -3.23 -16.34 19.17
C LEU A 88 -2.31 -17.56 19.13
N GLY A 89 -1.04 -17.36 18.79
CA GLY A 89 -0.07 -18.43 18.66
C GLY A 89 -0.22 -19.27 17.38
N VAL A 90 -1.23 -19.05 16.54
CA VAL A 90 -1.47 -19.86 15.33
C VAL A 90 -0.37 -19.61 14.28
N SER A 91 -0.02 -18.34 14.06
CA SER A 91 1.08 -17.98 13.15
C SER A 91 2.42 -18.48 13.70
N GLU A 92 2.62 -18.40 15.01
CA GLU A 92 3.83 -18.79 15.71
C GLU A 92 4.00 -20.32 15.70
N LEU A 93 2.90 -21.08 15.85
CA LEU A 93 2.86 -22.52 15.61
C LEU A 93 3.29 -22.83 14.19
N PHE A 94 2.70 -22.21 13.16
CA PHE A 94 3.06 -22.52 11.77
C PHE A 94 4.50 -22.14 11.44
N ALA A 95 5.02 -21.05 12.00
CA ALA A 95 6.43 -20.65 11.90
C ALA A 95 7.39 -21.63 12.60
N ARG A 96 6.93 -22.28 13.68
CA ARG A 96 7.72 -23.30 14.40
C ARG A 96 7.64 -24.66 13.72
N TRP A 97 6.44 -25.06 13.30
CA TRP A 97 6.17 -26.30 12.56
C TRP A 97 6.91 -26.31 11.23
N SER A 98 6.85 -25.25 10.43
CA SER A 98 7.54 -25.24 9.13
C SER A 98 9.05 -25.55 9.26
N ARG A 99 9.71 -25.06 10.31
CA ARG A 99 11.13 -25.33 10.61
C ARG A 99 11.43 -26.75 11.10
N ILE A 100 10.41 -27.51 11.52
CA ILE A 100 10.52 -28.89 11.99
C ILE A 100 10.15 -29.85 10.85
N ASP A 101 9.04 -29.56 10.16
CA ASP A 101 8.42 -30.39 9.13
C ASP A 101 7.55 -29.50 8.22
N VAL A 102 8.18 -28.87 7.22
CA VAL A 102 7.49 -28.04 6.21
C VAL A 102 6.55 -28.84 5.32
N GLU A 103 6.88 -30.10 5.01
CA GLU A 103 6.08 -30.97 4.14
C GLU A 103 4.78 -31.39 4.84
N GLY A 104 4.84 -31.78 6.12
CA GLY A 104 3.66 -32.06 6.92
C GLY A 104 2.80 -30.82 7.17
N LEU A 105 3.39 -29.62 7.27
CA LEU A 105 2.64 -28.37 7.28
C LEU A 105 1.92 -28.14 5.94
N ALA A 106 2.61 -28.32 4.81
CA ALA A 106 2.04 -28.15 3.48
C ALA A 106 0.87 -29.10 3.22
N GLU A 107 1.00 -30.37 3.61
CA GLU A 107 -0.09 -31.35 3.56
C GLU A 107 -1.26 -30.94 4.46
N ALA A 108 -0.98 -30.54 5.71
CA ALA A 108 -2.00 -30.11 6.66
C ALA A 108 -2.78 -28.87 6.19
N MET A 109 -2.17 -27.98 5.40
CA MET A 109 -2.83 -26.81 4.85
C MET A 109 -3.84 -27.12 3.74
N LYS A 110 -3.80 -28.29 3.11
CA LYS A 110 -4.81 -28.71 2.12
C LYS A 110 -6.21 -28.82 2.72
N SER A 111 -6.31 -29.17 4.00
CA SER A 111 -7.59 -29.40 4.70
C SER A 111 -7.70 -28.71 6.06
N TRP A 112 -6.92 -27.66 6.33
CA TRP A 112 -7.00 -26.95 7.62
C TRP A 112 -8.39 -26.30 7.80
N PRO A 113 -9.10 -26.48 8.94
CA PRO A 113 -10.51 -26.09 9.05
C PRO A 113 -10.79 -24.59 8.94
N ASP A 114 -9.95 -23.76 9.54
CA ASP A 114 -10.10 -22.30 9.49
C ASP A 114 -9.36 -21.71 8.27
N GLU A 115 -10.08 -21.01 7.40
CA GLU A 115 -9.55 -20.47 6.15
C GLU A 115 -8.48 -19.38 6.36
N ARG A 116 -8.61 -18.57 7.43
CA ARG A 116 -7.67 -17.48 7.72
C ARG A 116 -6.35 -18.02 8.29
N ALA A 117 -6.41 -19.03 9.14
CA ALA A 117 -5.25 -19.79 9.61
C ALA A 117 -4.60 -20.54 8.44
N ARG A 118 -5.40 -21.20 7.60
CA ARG A 118 -4.92 -21.91 6.39
C ARG A 118 -4.08 -21.00 5.49
N SER A 119 -4.57 -19.80 5.20
CA SER A 119 -3.83 -18.78 4.42
C SER A 119 -2.49 -18.39 5.07
N GLN A 120 -2.43 -18.26 6.40
CA GLN A 120 -1.18 -17.97 7.13
C GLN A 120 -0.19 -19.13 7.06
N GLY A 121 -0.65 -20.38 7.24
CA GLY A 121 0.20 -21.57 7.15
C GLY A 121 0.75 -21.78 5.74
N ILE A 122 -0.06 -21.57 4.70
CA ILE A 122 0.40 -21.55 3.28
C ILE A 122 1.50 -20.51 3.09
N GLY A 123 1.37 -19.33 3.71
CA GLY A 123 2.42 -18.32 3.76
C GLY A 123 3.71 -18.82 4.41
N TRP A 124 3.63 -19.51 5.55
CA TRP A 124 4.79 -20.07 6.24
C TRP A 124 5.48 -21.22 5.49
N VAL A 125 4.73 -22.02 4.73
CA VAL A 125 5.29 -23.04 3.81
C VAL A 125 6.14 -22.35 2.73
N ALA A 126 5.58 -21.36 2.03
CA ALA A 126 6.30 -20.64 0.98
C ALA A 126 7.52 -19.87 1.50
N TYR A 127 7.42 -19.27 2.71
CA TYR A 127 8.56 -18.69 3.40
C TYR A 127 9.66 -19.74 3.64
N GLN A 128 9.30 -20.90 4.19
CA GLN A 128 10.29 -21.90 4.60
C GLN A 128 10.95 -22.59 3.41
N TYR A 129 10.20 -22.90 2.34
CA TYR A 129 10.78 -23.38 1.08
C TYR A 129 11.78 -22.37 0.51
N ALA A 130 11.45 -21.08 0.52
CA ALA A 130 12.35 -20.03 0.04
C ALA A 130 13.56 -19.84 0.96
N PHE A 131 13.38 -20.00 2.27
CA PHE A 131 14.46 -19.89 3.26
C PHE A 131 15.46 -21.04 3.18
N GLU A 132 15.02 -22.26 2.88
CA GLU A 132 15.87 -23.45 2.79
C GLU A 132 16.54 -23.65 1.43
N GLY A 133 15.80 -23.40 0.35
CA GLY A 133 16.20 -23.75 -1.02
C GLY A 133 16.15 -22.60 -2.03
N GLY A 134 16.01 -21.37 -1.56
CA GLY A 134 15.86 -20.19 -2.41
C GLY A 134 14.55 -20.17 -3.19
N THR A 135 14.44 -19.21 -4.10
CA THR A 135 13.28 -18.97 -4.96
C THR A 135 12.91 -20.25 -5.73
N ALA A 136 13.90 -20.97 -6.25
CA ALA A 136 13.70 -22.19 -7.03
C ALA A 136 12.95 -23.31 -6.28
N LYS A 137 13.10 -23.46 -4.96
CA LYS A 137 12.34 -24.43 -4.16
C LYS A 137 10.89 -23.98 -3.91
N ALA A 138 10.66 -22.68 -3.80
CA ALA A 138 9.36 -22.13 -3.42
C ALA A 138 8.40 -21.86 -4.59
N VAL A 139 8.93 -21.58 -5.78
CA VAL A 139 8.13 -21.26 -6.98
C VAL A 139 7.17 -22.38 -7.40
N PRO A 140 7.57 -23.67 -7.45
CA PRO A 140 6.63 -24.75 -7.80
C PRO A 140 5.40 -24.79 -6.89
N TYR A 141 5.61 -24.62 -5.58
CA TYR A 141 4.51 -24.54 -4.61
C TYR A 141 3.64 -23.30 -4.83
N TYR A 142 4.24 -22.15 -5.13
CA TYR A 142 3.51 -20.91 -5.43
C TYR A 142 2.63 -21.02 -6.68
N ASP A 143 3.15 -21.66 -7.73
CA ASP A 143 2.48 -21.80 -9.03
C ASP A 143 1.34 -22.83 -9.02
N GLU A 144 1.28 -23.71 -8.01
CA GLU A 144 0.13 -24.59 -7.75
C GLU A 144 -1.02 -23.89 -6.99
N LEU A 145 -0.77 -22.77 -6.32
CA LEU A 145 -1.81 -22.10 -5.52
C LEU A 145 -2.88 -21.41 -6.38
N ASP A 146 -4.10 -21.31 -5.82
CA ASP A 146 -5.13 -20.42 -6.34
C ASP A 146 -4.63 -18.97 -6.48
N PRO A 147 -5.01 -18.22 -7.54
CA PRO A 147 -4.57 -16.84 -7.73
C PRO A 147 -4.84 -15.91 -6.53
N ARG A 148 -5.90 -16.14 -5.76
CA ARG A 148 -6.20 -15.37 -4.53
C ARG A 148 -5.17 -15.59 -3.43
N LEU A 149 -4.63 -16.80 -3.31
CA LEU A 149 -3.60 -17.13 -2.32
C LEU A 149 -2.24 -16.60 -2.76
N ARG A 150 -1.92 -16.67 -4.07
CA ARG A 150 -0.69 -16.07 -4.64
C ARG A 150 -0.50 -14.59 -4.29
N LEU A 151 -1.59 -13.81 -4.20
CA LEU A 151 -1.57 -12.40 -3.80
C LEU A 151 -0.94 -12.18 -2.41
N VAL A 152 -1.22 -13.06 -1.45
CA VAL A 152 -0.77 -12.94 -0.05
C VAL A 152 0.48 -13.76 0.25
N THR A 153 0.60 -14.94 -0.36
CA THR A 153 1.75 -15.85 -0.19
C THR A 153 3.02 -15.32 -0.83
N GLY A 154 2.92 -14.54 -1.92
CA GLY A 154 4.07 -14.03 -2.66
C GLY A 154 5.01 -13.15 -1.82
N TYR A 155 4.46 -12.35 -0.90
CA TYR A 155 5.24 -11.59 0.08
C TYR A 155 6.09 -12.51 0.97
N ARG A 156 5.55 -13.65 1.41
CA ARG A 156 6.24 -14.60 2.29
C ARG A 156 7.36 -15.35 1.59
N LEU A 157 7.16 -15.72 0.31
CA LEU A 157 8.21 -16.26 -0.54
C LEU A 157 9.37 -15.25 -0.68
N VAL A 158 9.05 -14.00 -1.05
CA VAL A 158 10.02 -12.90 -1.14
C VAL A 158 10.76 -12.68 0.17
N GLU A 159 10.05 -12.71 1.30
CA GLU A 159 10.64 -12.56 2.64
C GLU A 159 11.61 -13.69 2.98
N GLY A 160 11.25 -14.94 2.66
CA GLY A 160 12.10 -16.12 2.86
C GLY A 160 13.36 -16.10 2.00
N ALA A 161 13.22 -15.80 0.70
CA ALA A 161 14.35 -15.73 -0.24
C ALA A 161 15.32 -14.58 0.10
N ILE A 162 14.82 -13.40 0.48
CA ILE A 162 15.68 -12.30 0.96
C ILE A 162 16.42 -12.69 2.24
N ASN A 163 15.77 -13.40 3.17
CA ASN A 163 16.39 -13.86 4.41
C ASN A 163 17.42 -14.99 4.17
N GLN A 164 17.27 -15.78 3.10
CA GLN A 164 18.26 -16.77 2.64
C GLN A 164 19.46 -16.11 1.96
N GLY A 165 19.22 -15.04 1.19
CA GLY A 165 20.23 -14.33 0.40
C GLY A 165 19.97 -14.37 -1.12
N ASP A 166 19.01 -15.17 -1.58
CA ASP A 166 18.67 -15.39 -2.99
C ASP A 166 17.89 -14.22 -3.62
N ARG A 167 18.58 -13.08 -3.79
CA ARG A 167 18.05 -11.96 -4.60
C ARG A 167 18.08 -12.25 -6.10
N ALA A 168 19.07 -12.99 -6.58
CA ALA A 168 19.22 -13.30 -8.00
C ALA A 168 18.06 -14.16 -8.52
N GLY A 169 17.67 -15.22 -7.79
CA GLY A 169 16.52 -16.05 -8.13
C GLY A 169 15.20 -15.27 -8.08
N LEU A 170 15.03 -14.33 -7.14
CA LEU A 170 13.86 -13.44 -7.13
C LEU A 170 13.82 -12.54 -8.36
N VAL A 171 14.95 -11.95 -8.77
CA VAL A 171 15.03 -11.09 -9.96
C VAL A 171 14.71 -11.88 -11.23
N GLU A 172 15.26 -13.08 -11.39
CA GLU A 172 15.00 -13.96 -12.53
C GLU A 172 13.53 -14.40 -12.58
N TRP A 173 13.03 -14.96 -11.48
CA TRP A 173 11.65 -15.43 -11.38
C TRP A 173 10.65 -14.30 -11.61
N ILE A 174 10.76 -13.18 -10.89
CA ILE A 174 9.83 -12.06 -11.04
C ILE A 174 9.92 -11.48 -12.45
N GLY A 175 11.11 -11.40 -13.05
CA GLY A 175 11.25 -10.99 -14.46
C GLY A 175 10.51 -11.89 -15.44
N SER A 176 10.46 -13.20 -15.18
CA SER A 176 9.83 -14.20 -16.06
C SER A 176 8.30 -14.18 -16.07
N LEU A 177 7.65 -13.77 -14.95
CA LEU A 177 6.19 -13.80 -14.79
C LEU A 177 5.46 -13.00 -15.87
N ASP A 178 4.38 -13.54 -16.42
CA ASP A 178 3.59 -12.88 -17.48
C ASP A 178 2.85 -11.62 -16.99
N GLU A 179 2.23 -11.71 -15.82
CA GLU A 179 1.35 -10.67 -15.29
C GLU A 179 2.11 -9.46 -14.73
N ALA A 180 1.97 -8.30 -15.41
CA ALA A 180 2.64 -7.07 -15.01
C ALA A 180 2.24 -6.61 -13.59
N ALA A 181 0.96 -6.79 -13.21
CA ALA A 181 0.49 -6.45 -11.87
C ALA A 181 1.17 -7.30 -10.78
N GLU A 182 1.49 -8.55 -11.09
CA GLU A 182 2.19 -9.45 -10.17
C GLU A 182 3.67 -9.09 -10.01
N ARG A 183 4.36 -8.84 -11.13
CA ARG A 183 5.73 -8.32 -11.12
C ARG A 183 5.86 -7.05 -10.29
N SER A 184 4.91 -6.11 -10.46
CA SER A 184 4.87 -4.87 -9.67
C SER A 184 4.73 -5.16 -8.17
N ARG A 185 3.76 -5.99 -7.78
CA ARG A 185 3.46 -6.31 -6.38
C ARG A 185 4.64 -7.01 -5.68
N LEU A 186 5.25 -8.00 -6.32
CA LEU A 186 6.38 -8.73 -5.75
C LEU A 186 7.62 -7.82 -5.64
N THR A 187 7.91 -7.02 -6.67
CA THR A 187 9.00 -6.02 -6.62
C THR A 187 8.77 -4.98 -5.52
N GLN A 188 7.53 -4.52 -5.34
CA GLN A 188 7.18 -3.63 -4.22
C GLN A 188 7.41 -4.29 -2.86
N SER A 189 7.14 -5.60 -2.69
CA SER A 189 7.47 -6.29 -1.43
C SER A 189 8.97 -6.37 -1.16
N ILE A 190 9.81 -6.54 -2.18
CA ILE A 190 11.28 -6.48 -2.05
C ILE A 190 11.68 -5.08 -1.56
N VAL A 191 11.27 -4.03 -2.29
CA VAL A 191 11.63 -2.64 -1.99
C VAL A 191 11.13 -2.22 -0.60
N PHE A 192 9.92 -2.59 -0.22
CA PHE A 192 9.37 -2.31 1.11
C PHE A 192 10.16 -3.00 2.23
N LYS A 193 10.51 -4.28 2.07
CA LYS A 193 11.31 -5.01 3.06
C LYS A 193 12.70 -4.38 3.22
N LEU A 194 13.36 -4.04 2.11
CA LEU A 194 14.68 -3.39 2.12
C LEU A 194 14.63 -2.00 2.78
N LEU A 195 13.63 -1.15 2.48
CA LEU A 195 13.49 0.16 3.14
C LEU A 195 13.12 0.07 4.63
N ARG A 196 12.39 -0.96 5.05
CA ARG A 196 11.99 -1.13 6.46
C ARG A 196 13.14 -1.63 7.34
N GLU A 197 14.01 -2.47 6.79
CA GLU A 197 15.02 -3.22 7.55
C GLU A 197 16.46 -2.73 7.29
N ARG A 198 16.66 -1.88 6.28
CA ARG A 198 17.98 -1.43 5.78
C ARG A 198 17.93 0.00 5.25
N GLU A 199 18.93 0.39 4.48
CA GLU A 199 19.08 1.74 3.91
C GLU A 199 18.70 1.79 2.42
N ALA A 200 18.48 3.01 1.89
CA ALA A 200 18.18 3.23 0.47
C ALA A 200 19.24 2.62 -0.49
N LYS A 201 20.50 2.49 -0.06
CA LYS A 201 21.57 1.84 -0.84
C LYS A 201 21.27 0.36 -1.17
N ASP A 202 20.60 -0.36 -0.28
CA ASP A 202 20.25 -1.77 -0.50
C ASP A 202 19.16 -1.90 -1.57
N VAL A 203 18.23 -0.94 -1.65
CA VAL A 203 17.22 -0.84 -2.72
C VAL A 203 17.87 -0.56 -4.08
N ILE A 204 18.86 0.34 -4.11
CA ILE A 204 19.62 0.66 -5.33
C ILE A 204 20.44 -0.56 -5.78
N ALA A 205 21.09 -1.27 -4.85
CA ALA A 205 21.81 -2.51 -5.14
C ALA A 205 20.88 -3.59 -5.74
N PHE A 206 19.70 -3.81 -5.15
CA PHE A 206 18.68 -4.69 -5.73
C PHE A 206 18.27 -4.24 -7.15
N PHE A 207 18.07 -2.94 -7.38
CA PHE A 207 17.74 -2.44 -8.71
C PHE A 207 18.86 -2.73 -9.73
N ASP A 208 20.11 -2.56 -9.33
CA ASP A 208 21.26 -2.76 -10.20
C ASP A 208 21.50 -4.24 -10.52
N GLU A 209 21.06 -5.17 -9.67
CA GLU A 209 21.01 -6.62 -9.94
C GLU A 209 20.00 -7.01 -11.05
N VAL A 210 18.98 -6.18 -11.34
CA VAL A 210 18.02 -6.46 -12.42
C VAL A 210 18.69 -6.32 -13.80
N PRO A 211 18.69 -7.34 -14.69
CA PRO A 211 19.30 -7.23 -16.01
C PRO A 211 18.67 -6.13 -16.87
N ALA A 212 19.46 -5.45 -17.70
CA ALA A 212 18.97 -4.36 -18.55
C ALA A 212 18.03 -4.84 -19.67
N ASP A 213 18.26 -6.07 -20.14
CA ASP A 213 17.51 -6.82 -21.14
C ASP A 213 16.45 -7.76 -20.53
N ALA A 214 16.18 -7.64 -19.22
CA ALA A 214 15.20 -8.48 -18.53
C ALA A 214 13.83 -8.46 -19.25
N PRO A 215 13.19 -9.64 -19.43
CA PRO A 215 12.00 -9.79 -20.25
C PRO A 215 10.82 -8.97 -19.73
N LYS A 216 9.78 -8.83 -20.56
CA LYS A 216 8.53 -8.12 -20.22
C LYS A 216 8.74 -6.66 -19.73
N GLN A 217 9.85 -6.04 -20.14
CA GLN A 217 10.30 -4.70 -19.70
C GLN A 217 10.56 -4.60 -18.18
N TYR A 218 10.95 -5.70 -17.53
CA TYR A 218 11.06 -5.76 -16.07
C TYR A 218 12.04 -4.72 -15.49
N LYS A 219 13.14 -4.39 -16.18
CA LYS A 219 14.06 -3.31 -15.76
C LYS A 219 13.37 -1.95 -15.63
N ARG A 220 12.54 -1.56 -16.61
CA ARG A 220 11.75 -0.31 -16.58
C ARG A 220 10.74 -0.34 -15.44
N GLN A 221 10.07 -1.46 -15.24
CA GLN A 221 9.10 -1.65 -14.18
C GLN A 221 9.74 -1.50 -12.78
N ALA A 222 10.85 -2.19 -12.54
CA ALA A 222 11.62 -2.08 -11.31
C ALA A 222 12.16 -0.66 -11.09
N PHE A 223 12.64 0.01 -12.15
CA PHE A 223 13.13 1.39 -12.09
C PHE A 223 12.06 2.35 -11.58
N LEU A 224 10.86 2.32 -12.17
CA LEU A 224 9.77 3.22 -11.79
C LEU A 224 9.23 2.93 -10.38
N ILE A 225 9.23 1.66 -9.95
CA ILE A 225 8.85 1.28 -8.57
C ILE A 225 9.87 1.79 -7.55
N VAL A 226 11.16 1.63 -7.84
CA VAL A 226 12.24 2.13 -6.97
C VAL A 226 12.24 3.66 -6.93
N LEU A 227 12.02 4.32 -8.07
CA LEU A 227 11.92 5.78 -8.16
C LEU A 227 10.76 6.35 -7.32
N ASP A 228 9.57 5.75 -7.41
CA ASP A 228 8.39 6.10 -6.59
C ASP A 228 8.67 5.92 -5.08
N LYS A 229 9.29 4.80 -4.70
CA LYS A 229 9.53 4.48 -3.28
C LYS A 229 10.68 5.29 -2.68
N LEU A 230 11.73 5.56 -3.44
CA LEU A 230 12.82 6.44 -3.01
C LEU A 230 12.33 7.88 -2.86
N VAL A 231 11.57 8.46 -3.82
CA VAL A 231 11.22 9.89 -3.72
C VAL A 231 10.27 10.20 -2.56
N ARG A 232 9.41 9.24 -2.19
CA ARG A 232 8.53 9.33 -1.02
C ARG A 232 9.26 9.20 0.32
N HIS A 233 10.51 8.72 0.30
CA HIS A 233 11.33 8.48 1.50
C HIS A 233 12.46 9.52 1.64
N ASP A 234 13.20 9.76 0.55
CA ASP A 234 14.32 10.69 0.46
C ASP A 234 14.49 11.18 -0.98
N ALA A 235 13.92 12.35 -1.28
CA ALA A 235 13.92 12.92 -2.63
C ALA A 235 15.34 13.16 -3.19
N PRO A 236 16.31 13.73 -2.46
CA PRO A 236 17.73 13.78 -2.89
C PRO A 236 18.29 12.45 -3.41
N THR A 237 18.07 11.34 -2.71
CA THR A 237 18.52 10.01 -3.17
C THR A 237 17.78 9.56 -4.44
N ALA A 238 16.48 9.80 -4.53
CA ALA A 238 15.70 9.48 -5.74
C ALA A 238 16.15 10.28 -6.97
N LEU A 239 16.50 11.56 -6.77
CA LEU A 239 17.04 12.43 -7.80
C LEU A 239 18.40 11.94 -8.30
N ALA A 240 19.33 11.64 -7.38
CA ALA A 240 20.63 11.06 -7.73
C ALA A 240 20.50 9.70 -8.43
N PHE A 241 19.55 8.86 -7.98
CA PHE A 241 19.25 7.56 -8.57
C PHE A 241 18.77 7.68 -10.03
N ARG A 242 17.84 8.60 -10.32
CA ARG A 242 17.37 8.89 -11.70
C ARG A 242 18.48 9.51 -12.54
N GLU A 243 19.20 10.51 -12.03
CA GLU A 243 20.19 11.25 -12.81
C GLU A 243 21.32 10.34 -13.31
N ALA A 244 21.83 9.45 -12.46
CA ALA A 244 22.83 8.44 -12.83
C ALA A 244 22.35 7.42 -13.89
N ARG A 245 21.06 7.44 -14.25
CA ARG A 245 20.39 6.47 -15.13
C ARG A 245 19.58 7.14 -16.25
N SER A 246 19.60 8.47 -16.35
CA SER A 246 18.74 9.26 -17.25
C SER A 246 18.96 8.98 -18.75
N SER A 247 20.16 8.55 -19.12
CA SER A 247 20.55 8.19 -20.49
C SER A 247 20.13 6.78 -20.93
N GLN A 248 19.44 6.01 -20.07
CA GLN A 248 19.07 4.62 -20.35
C GLN A 248 17.68 4.54 -20.99
N PRO A 249 17.46 3.74 -22.06
CA PRO A 249 16.16 3.65 -22.73
C PRO A 249 15.01 3.24 -21.80
N TRP A 250 15.27 2.38 -20.83
CA TRP A 250 14.27 1.98 -19.83
C TRP A 250 13.95 3.07 -18.80
N ALA A 251 14.76 4.14 -18.70
CA ALA A 251 14.55 5.30 -17.82
C ALA A 251 13.87 6.48 -18.51
N GLU A 252 13.67 6.45 -19.83
CA GLU A 252 13.03 7.52 -20.60
C GLU A 252 11.62 7.83 -20.09
N ASN A 253 11.21 9.10 -20.17
CA ASN A 253 9.88 9.57 -19.76
C ASN A 253 9.55 9.16 -18.30
N SER A 254 10.54 9.22 -17.41
CA SER A 254 10.39 8.91 -15.97
C SER A 254 10.16 10.16 -15.11
N LEU A 255 10.31 11.35 -15.69
CA LEU A 255 10.18 12.63 -15.01
C LEU A 255 8.77 12.80 -14.41
N SER A 256 7.72 12.47 -15.18
CA SER A 256 6.33 12.57 -14.73
C SER A 256 6.01 11.66 -13.55
N GLN A 257 6.54 10.43 -13.51
CA GLN A 257 6.29 9.48 -12.42
C GLN A 257 7.05 9.90 -11.15
N LEU A 258 8.28 10.40 -11.30
CA LEU A 258 9.03 10.98 -10.18
C LEU A 258 8.24 12.13 -9.52
N VAL A 259 7.82 13.14 -10.29
CA VAL A 259 7.13 14.29 -9.70
C VAL A 259 5.71 13.96 -9.25
N ALA A 260 5.04 12.98 -9.87
CA ALA A 260 3.76 12.47 -9.39
C ALA A 260 3.89 11.84 -7.99
N ALA A 261 4.90 10.99 -7.79
CA ALA A 261 5.15 10.33 -6.51
C ALA A 261 5.66 11.31 -5.43
N TRP A 262 6.42 12.34 -5.83
CA TRP A 262 6.84 13.41 -4.93
C TRP A 262 5.67 14.32 -4.54
N ALA A 263 4.78 14.67 -5.47
CA ALA A 263 3.62 15.53 -5.20
C ALA A 263 2.63 14.98 -4.16
N ASP A 264 2.58 13.65 -3.99
CA ASP A 264 1.81 12.99 -2.93
C ASP A 264 2.37 13.22 -1.51
N VAL A 265 3.63 13.69 -1.35
CA VAL A 265 4.28 13.88 -0.04
C VAL A 265 4.84 15.29 0.18
N ASP A 266 5.34 15.93 -0.87
CA ASP A 266 5.90 17.29 -0.87
C ASP A 266 5.77 17.91 -2.28
N PRO A 267 4.58 18.43 -2.62
CA PRO A 267 4.35 19.08 -3.91
C PRO A 267 5.13 20.40 -4.05
N THR A 268 5.52 21.05 -2.94
CA THR A 268 6.27 22.31 -3.00
C THR A 268 7.73 22.08 -3.37
N GLY A 269 8.39 21.08 -2.77
CA GLY A 269 9.73 20.65 -3.16
C GLY A 269 9.75 20.10 -4.59
N ALA A 270 8.75 19.31 -4.97
CA ALA A 270 8.57 18.85 -6.35
C ALA A 270 8.47 20.02 -7.34
N LEU A 271 7.69 21.06 -7.02
CA LEU A 271 7.53 22.28 -7.85
C LEU A 271 8.81 23.11 -7.94
N ALA A 272 9.50 23.32 -6.82
CA ALA A 272 10.77 24.00 -6.80
C ALA A 272 11.81 23.28 -7.67
N TRP A 273 11.85 21.95 -7.58
CA TRP A 273 12.80 21.13 -8.33
C TRP A 273 12.46 21.02 -9.83
N ILE A 274 11.21 20.74 -10.23
CA ILE A 274 10.81 20.71 -11.65
C ILE A 274 11.02 22.10 -12.30
N GLY A 275 10.90 23.16 -11.51
CA GLY A 275 11.29 24.53 -11.88
C GLY A 275 12.70 24.60 -12.50
N THR A 276 13.66 23.85 -11.97
CA THR A 276 15.07 23.82 -12.41
C THR A 276 15.35 23.00 -13.67
N GLN A 277 14.42 22.12 -14.06
CA GLN A 277 14.66 21.22 -15.20
C GLN A 277 14.60 21.97 -16.54
N PRO A 278 15.28 21.48 -17.59
CA PRO A 278 15.27 22.11 -18.91
C PRO A 278 13.85 22.31 -19.47
N LEU A 279 13.61 23.44 -20.12
CA LEU A 279 12.34 23.69 -20.81
C LEU A 279 12.14 22.71 -21.97
N GLY A 280 10.94 22.14 -22.08
CA GLY A 280 10.58 21.21 -23.14
C GLY A 280 9.36 20.35 -22.78
N PRO A 281 8.87 19.53 -23.72
CA PRO A 281 7.61 18.79 -23.56
C PRO A 281 7.56 17.83 -22.38
N GLU A 282 8.68 17.16 -22.04
CA GLU A 282 8.72 16.25 -20.88
C GLU A 282 8.52 17.01 -19.56
N ARG A 283 9.12 18.21 -19.42
CA ARG A 283 8.95 19.06 -18.24
C ARG A 283 7.53 19.61 -18.14
N GLU A 284 6.92 20.02 -19.25
CA GLU A 284 5.53 20.49 -19.27
C GLU A 284 4.55 19.38 -18.86
N LEU A 285 4.70 18.18 -19.43
CA LEU A 285 3.90 17.01 -19.08
C LEU A 285 4.09 16.61 -17.61
N ALA A 286 5.32 16.66 -17.10
CA ALA A 286 5.62 16.38 -15.71
C ALA A 286 5.01 17.43 -14.77
N LEU A 287 5.09 18.72 -15.11
CA LEU A 287 4.50 19.81 -14.32
C LEU A 287 2.97 19.71 -14.29
N GLU A 288 2.33 19.38 -15.41
CA GLU A 288 0.89 19.08 -15.47
C GLU A 288 0.52 17.88 -14.59
N THR A 289 1.30 16.79 -14.64
CA THR A 289 1.12 15.60 -13.80
C THR A 289 1.30 15.91 -12.30
N LEU A 290 2.26 16.77 -11.96
CA LEU A 290 2.53 17.20 -10.59
C LEU A 290 1.32 17.96 -10.03
N VAL A 291 0.81 18.94 -10.79
CA VAL A 291 -0.32 19.78 -10.37
C VAL A 291 -1.62 18.97 -10.27
N ASP A 292 -1.86 18.03 -11.19
CA ASP A 292 -2.95 17.04 -11.08
C ASP A 292 -2.89 16.29 -9.74
N ARG A 293 -1.73 15.68 -9.44
CA ARG A 293 -1.50 14.93 -8.20
C ARG A 293 -1.64 15.78 -6.94
N TRP A 294 -1.08 16.98 -6.96
CA TRP A 294 -1.23 17.94 -5.87
C TRP A 294 -2.70 18.29 -5.64
N SER A 295 -3.47 18.52 -6.71
CA SER A 295 -4.88 18.88 -6.62
C SER A 295 -5.77 17.81 -5.98
N ALA A 296 -5.37 16.54 -6.05
CA ALA A 296 -6.06 15.43 -5.38
C ALA A 296 -5.97 15.50 -3.85
N HIS A 297 -4.94 16.17 -3.31
CA HIS A 297 -4.73 16.35 -1.85
C HIS A 297 -5.03 17.77 -1.38
N ASP A 298 -4.62 18.80 -2.14
CA ASP A 298 -4.92 20.21 -1.90
C ASP A 298 -5.24 20.94 -3.21
N MET A 299 -6.47 20.74 -3.67
CA MET A 299 -7.08 21.43 -4.81
C MET A 299 -6.91 22.96 -4.72
N LYS A 300 -7.07 23.55 -3.52
CA LYS A 300 -7.06 25.01 -3.35
C LYS A 300 -5.66 25.59 -3.60
N ALA A 301 -4.61 24.95 -3.09
CA ALA A 301 -3.25 25.40 -3.31
C ALA A 301 -2.78 25.17 -4.76
N ALA A 302 -3.17 24.04 -5.37
CA ALA A 302 -2.92 23.77 -6.79
C ALA A 302 -3.56 24.81 -7.73
N ILE A 303 -4.79 25.23 -7.41
CA ILE A 303 -5.49 26.33 -8.11
C ILE A 303 -4.77 27.66 -7.91
N ALA A 304 -4.38 28.01 -6.68
CA ALA A 304 -3.69 29.26 -6.39
C ALA A 304 -2.39 29.38 -7.20
N TRP A 305 -1.54 28.33 -7.17
CA TRP A 305 -0.33 28.28 -7.98
C TRP A 305 -0.61 28.41 -9.48
N THR A 306 -1.68 27.78 -10.00
CA THR A 306 -2.07 27.85 -11.42
C THR A 306 -2.58 29.25 -11.80
N LYS A 307 -3.20 29.99 -10.86
CA LYS A 307 -3.59 31.39 -11.05
C LYS A 307 -2.38 32.34 -11.09
N ASP A 308 -1.29 31.99 -10.41
CA ASP A 308 -0.05 32.76 -10.43
C ASP A 308 0.81 32.51 -11.69
N GLN A 309 0.53 31.46 -12.46
CA GLN A 309 1.24 31.18 -13.72
C GLN A 309 0.83 32.13 -14.85
N LEU A 310 1.77 32.40 -15.76
CA LEU A 310 1.50 33.09 -17.03
C LEU A 310 0.65 32.20 -17.98
N PRO A 311 -0.23 32.79 -18.81
CA PRO A 311 -1.01 32.04 -19.78
C PRO A 311 -0.14 31.20 -20.72
N SER A 312 -0.51 29.93 -20.88
CA SER A 312 0.20 28.95 -21.70
C SER A 312 -0.70 27.75 -21.98
N PRO A 313 -0.40 26.92 -23.01
CA PRO A 313 -1.20 25.72 -23.30
C PRO A 313 -1.32 24.74 -22.13
N MET A 314 -0.32 24.71 -21.22
CA MET A 314 -0.38 23.92 -19.99
C MET A 314 -1.37 24.52 -18.98
N VAL A 315 -1.33 25.83 -18.76
CA VAL A 315 -2.27 26.53 -17.86
C VAL A 315 -3.70 26.43 -18.38
N ASP A 316 -3.91 26.51 -19.69
CA ASP A 316 -5.22 26.29 -20.32
C ASP A 316 -5.78 24.88 -20.02
N ARG A 317 -4.95 23.84 -20.07
CA ARG A 317 -5.33 22.46 -19.71
C ARG A 317 -5.63 22.31 -18.22
N LEU A 318 -4.78 22.85 -17.35
CA LEU A 318 -4.99 22.82 -15.90
C LEU A 318 -6.28 23.56 -15.49
N CYS A 319 -6.53 24.74 -16.05
CA CYS A 319 -7.80 25.46 -15.86
C CYS A 319 -9.00 24.63 -16.35
N ALA A 320 -8.94 24.02 -17.53
CA ALA A 320 -10.01 23.16 -18.06
C ALA A 320 -10.30 21.93 -17.18
N GLN A 321 -9.26 21.29 -16.65
CA GLN A 321 -9.36 20.19 -15.70
C GLN A 321 -10.04 20.64 -14.40
N PHE A 322 -9.56 21.73 -13.80
CA PHE A 322 -10.11 22.27 -12.56
C PHE A 322 -11.58 22.68 -12.71
N VAL A 323 -11.95 23.38 -13.79
CA VAL A 323 -13.35 23.68 -14.12
C VAL A 323 -14.19 22.40 -14.11
N SER A 324 -13.72 21.35 -14.79
CA SER A 324 -14.43 20.08 -14.89
C SER A 324 -14.60 19.39 -13.51
N GLY A 325 -13.58 19.46 -12.65
CA GLY A 325 -13.61 18.89 -11.31
C GLY A 325 -14.50 19.65 -10.32
N MET A 326 -14.49 20.98 -10.35
CA MET A 326 -15.20 21.82 -9.37
C MET A 326 -16.54 22.38 -9.84
N THR A 327 -16.96 22.12 -11.09
CA THR A 327 -18.25 22.55 -11.67
C THR A 327 -19.44 22.37 -10.72
N ILE A 328 -19.42 21.34 -9.88
CA ILE A 328 -20.50 21.00 -8.92
C ILE A 328 -20.32 21.71 -7.57
N SER A 329 -19.09 21.76 -7.05
CA SER A 329 -18.79 22.20 -5.68
C SER A 329 -18.54 23.70 -5.56
N ASP A 330 -17.96 24.32 -6.59
CA ASP A 330 -17.64 25.75 -6.64
C ASP A 330 -17.75 26.27 -8.09
N PRO A 331 -18.98 26.54 -8.58
CA PRO A 331 -19.20 27.05 -9.93
C PRO A 331 -18.67 28.48 -10.13
N GLU A 332 -18.52 29.28 -9.06
CA GLU A 332 -17.95 30.63 -9.14
C GLU A 332 -16.46 30.56 -9.48
N GLN A 333 -15.70 29.77 -8.72
CA GLN A 333 -14.27 29.55 -8.98
C GLN A 333 -14.03 28.80 -10.30
N ALA A 334 -14.94 27.92 -10.69
CA ALA A 334 -14.92 27.32 -12.03
C ALA A 334 -14.98 28.39 -13.13
N MET A 335 -15.96 29.31 -13.09
CA MET A 335 -16.05 30.33 -14.14
C MET A 335 -14.91 31.33 -14.10
N GLU A 336 -14.40 31.70 -12.92
CA GLU A 336 -13.17 32.48 -12.79
C GLU A 336 -11.98 31.80 -13.51
N LEU A 337 -11.77 30.49 -13.30
CA LEU A 337 -10.73 29.73 -13.99
C LEU A 337 -10.97 29.59 -15.49
N ALA A 338 -12.23 29.45 -15.93
CA ALA A 338 -12.57 29.41 -17.35
C ALA A 338 -12.24 30.73 -18.07
N THR A 339 -12.31 31.88 -17.39
CA THR A 339 -11.89 33.17 -17.99
C THR A 339 -10.41 33.19 -18.36
N ARG A 340 -9.56 32.48 -17.60
CA ARG A 340 -8.10 32.42 -17.79
C ARG A 340 -7.66 31.57 -18.97
N ILE A 341 -8.53 30.70 -19.49
CA ILE A 341 -8.23 29.90 -20.68
C ILE A 341 -8.13 30.84 -21.88
N VAL A 342 -6.96 30.85 -22.53
CA VAL A 342 -6.66 31.73 -23.66
C VAL A 342 -6.98 31.06 -25.00
N ASP A 343 -6.67 29.78 -25.18
CA ASP A 343 -7.05 29.06 -26.39
C ASP A 343 -8.58 29.04 -26.57
N PRO A 344 -9.14 29.62 -27.64
CA PRO A 344 -10.58 29.70 -27.84
C PRO A 344 -11.25 28.32 -27.94
N THR A 345 -10.53 27.31 -28.46
CA THR A 345 -11.07 25.96 -28.64
C THR A 345 -11.24 25.26 -27.29
N SER A 346 -10.19 25.25 -26.46
CA SER A 346 -10.19 24.76 -25.09
C SER A 346 -11.22 25.48 -24.24
N LYS A 347 -11.32 26.81 -24.37
CA LYS A 347 -12.32 27.63 -23.66
C LYS A 347 -13.75 27.23 -24.02
N GLN A 348 -14.06 27.14 -25.31
CA GLN A 348 -15.39 26.75 -25.78
C GLN A 348 -15.75 25.32 -25.37
N GLN A 349 -14.80 24.38 -25.41
CA GLN A 349 -15.01 23.00 -24.97
C GLN A 349 -15.27 22.92 -23.46
N THR A 350 -14.47 23.62 -22.66
CA THR A 350 -14.60 23.72 -21.20
C THR A 350 -15.96 24.30 -20.79
N LEU A 351 -16.35 25.42 -21.40
CA LEU A 351 -17.63 26.08 -21.12
C LEU A 351 -18.82 25.23 -21.60
N ARG A 352 -18.70 24.50 -22.72
CA ARG A 352 -19.71 23.52 -23.16
C ARG A 352 -19.84 22.36 -22.17
N ALA A 353 -18.75 21.88 -21.57
CA ALA A 353 -18.79 20.83 -20.55
C ALA A 353 -19.51 21.33 -19.27
N PHE A 354 -19.18 22.53 -18.79
CA PHE A 354 -19.86 23.18 -17.66
C PHE A 354 -21.37 23.37 -17.92
N ALA A 355 -21.73 23.94 -19.08
CA ALA A 355 -23.12 24.19 -19.44
C ALA A 355 -23.94 22.90 -19.58
N ARG A 356 -23.35 21.80 -20.07
CA ARG A 356 -24.02 20.48 -20.12
C ARG A 356 -24.49 20.00 -18.75
N TYR A 357 -23.76 20.32 -17.69
CA TYR A 357 -24.13 19.97 -16.31
C TYR A 357 -25.20 20.92 -15.76
N TRP A 358 -24.98 22.23 -15.86
CA TRP A 358 -25.84 23.24 -15.24
C TRP A 358 -27.15 23.48 -15.97
N PHE A 359 -27.20 23.38 -17.30
CA PHE A 359 -28.41 23.60 -18.10
C PHE A 359 -29.59 22.71 -17.68
N LEU A 360 -29.31 21.47 -17.27
CA LEU A 360 -30.32 20.51 -16.81
C LEU A 360 -30.94 20.88 -15.46
N ARG A 361 -30.24 21.69 -14.64
CA ARG A 361 -30.65 22.07 -13.29
C ARG A 361 -31.18 23.51 -13.24
N ARG A 362 -30.50 24.43 -13.92
CA ARG A 362 -30.70 25.88 -13.84
C ARG A 362 -30.43 26.56 -15.20
N PRO A 363 -31.33 26.39 -16.20
CA PRO A 363 -31.09 26.83 -17.57
C PRO A 363 -30.92 28.36 -17.70
N ALA A 364 -31.66 29.15 -16.91
CA ALA A 364 -31.55 30.61 -16.92
C ALA A 364 -30.19 31.10 -16.40
N GLU A 365 -29.71 30.54 -15.29
CA GLU A 365 -28.39 30.87 -14.72
C GLU A 365 -27.24 30.39 -15.62
N THR A 366 -27.45 29.31 -16.39
CA THR A 366 -26.42 28.76 -17.29
C THR A 366 -25.98 29.77 -18.36
N ARG A 367 -26.87 30.64 -18.85
CA ARG A 367 -26.48 31.71 -19.80
C ARG A 367 -25.55 32.72 -19.12
N THR A 368 -25.90 33.18 -17.92
CA THR A 368 -25.09 34.11 -17.13
C THR A 368 -23.69 33.55 -16.84
N TRP A 369 -23.59 32.27 -16.48
CA TRP A 369 -22.29 31.62 -16.26
C TRP A 369 -21.44 31.56 -17.53
N LEU A 370 -22.04 31.26 -18.69
CA LEU A 370 -21.33 31.23 -19.98
C LEU A 370 -20.79 32.61 -20.38
N GLU A 371 -21.56 33.66 -20.14
CA GLU A 371 -21.14 35.06 -20.37
C GLU A 371 -20.02 35.46 -19.39
N GLN A 372 -20.12 35.10 -18.11
CA GLN A 372 -19.07 35.30 -17.11
C GLN A 372 -17.78 34.53 -17.44
N GLY A 373 -17.89 33.32 -17.98
CA GLY A 373 -16.76 32.52 -18.49
C GLY A 373 -16.08 33.15 -19.73
N GLY A 374 -16.66 34.20 -20.31
CA GLY A 374 -16.08 34.99 -21.39
C GLY A 374 -16.59 34.66 -22.79
N LEU A 375 -17.78 34.06 -22.93
CA LEU A 375 -18.49 34.03 -24.22
C LEU A 375 -19.30 35.30 -24.44
N SER A 376 -19.48 35.71 -25.70
CA SER A 376 -20.50 36.71 -26.03
C SER A 376 -21.92 36.16 -25.80
N PRO A 377 -22.94 37.02 -25.62
CA PRO A 377 -24.33 36.59 -25.49
C PRO A 377 -24.83 35.74 -26.68
N GLN A 378 -24.28 35.98 -27.89
CA GLN A 378 -24.62 35.20 -29.09
C GLN A 378 -24.04 33.78 -29.04
N GLU A 379 -22.79 33.63 -28.58
CA GLU A 379 -22.14 32.32 -28.42
C GLU A 379 -22.74 31.51 -27.28
N ALA A 380 -23.06 32.17 -26.15
CA ALA A 380 -23.77 31.55 -25.03
C ALA A 380 -25.15 31.03 -25.48
N GLU A 381 -25.90 31.81 -26.25
CA GLU A 381 -27.21 31.38 -26.76
C GLU A 381 -27.12 30.27 -27.81
N ALA A 382 -26.14 30.34 -28.71
CA ALA A 382 -25.88 29.28 -29.68
C ALA A 382 -25.58 27.95 -28.97
N MET A 383 -24.78 27.98 -27.90
CA MET A 383 -24.45 26.80 -27.10
C MET A 383 -25.69 26.25 -26.36
N ILE A 384 -26.52 27.09 -25.76
CA ILE A 384 -27.77 26.66 -25.09
C ILE A 384 -28.75 26.05 -26.11
N SER A 385 -28.85 26.62 -27.31
CA SER A 385 -29.66 26.06 -28.41
C SER A 385 -29.14 24.69 -28.86
N GLU A 386 -27.83 24.52 -29.03
CA GLU A 386 -27.18 23.23 -29.37
C GLU A 386 -27.52 22.14 -28.32
N LEU A 387 -27.41 22.48 -27.03
CA LEU A 387 -27.73 21.58 -25.93
C LEU A 387 -29.22 21.22 -25.87
N THR A 388 -30.09 22.20 -26.13
CA THR A 388 -31.56 22.01 -26.18
C THR A 388 -31.95 21.06 -27.32
N GLN A 389 -31.41 21.27 -28.53
CA GLN A 389 -31.65 20.39 -29.68
C GLN A 389 -31.10 18.97 -29.45
N THR A 390 -29.92 18.85 -28.84
CA THR A 390 -29.31 17.56 -28.52
C THR A 390 -30.16 16.78 -27.51
N ARG A 391 -30.72 17.46 -26.50
CA ARG A 391 -31.66 16.87 -25.54
C ARG A 391 -32.97 16.44 -26.21
N ALA A 392 -33.56 17.30 -27.05
CA ALA A 392 -34.79 16.99 -27.77
C ALA A 392 -34.64 15.75 -28.66
N LYS A 393 -33.53 15.64 -29.41
CA LYS A 393 -33.22 14.45 -30.22
C LYS A 393 -33.08 13.17 -29.39
N ARG A 394 -32.50 13.23 -28.18
CA ARG A 394 -32.40 12.06 -27.29
C ARG A 394 -33.74 11.63 -26.70
N LEU A 395 -34.64 12.58 -26.41
CA LEU A 395 -35.96 12.29 -25.84
C LEU A 395 -37.00 11.89 -26.91
N GLY A 396 -36.79 12.26 -28.17
CA GLY A 396 -37.61 11.81 -29.32
C GLY A 396 -37.09 10.53 -30.01
N ALA A 397 -36.09 9.87 -29.42
CA ALA A 397 -35.50 8.62 -29.94
C ALA A 397 -35.72 7.42 -28.98
N SER A 398 -36.65 7.57 -28.04
CA SER A 398 -37.21 6.52 -27.17
C SER A 398 -38.70 6.38 -27.43
#